data_AF-A0A5D2A4F3-F1
#
_entry.id   AF-A0A5D2A4F3-F1
#
_cell.length_a   1.000
_cell.length_b   1.000
_cell.length_c   1.000
_cell.angle_alpha   90.00
_cell.angle_beta   90.00
_cell.angle_gamma   90.00
#
_symmetry.space_group_name_H-M   'P 1'
#
loop_
_entity.id
_entity.type
_entity.pdbx_description
1 polymer ?
#
loop_
_entity_poly.entity_id
_entity_poly.type
_entity_poly.pdbx_seq_one_letter_code
_entity_poly.pdbx_strand_id
1 'polypeptide(L)'
;MKKLHVHFSSGLLTDGEVISGMGRDVTVLIYLDVRKALEEGMKLYISDNKVILTEGFDGVVPVKCFEKIESWPDSKPIPFSNV
;
A
#
# COMPACT_ATOMS: atom_id res chain seq x y z
N MET A 1 -20.35 -4.53 5.69
CA MET A 1 -19.40 -4.71 4.57
C MET A 1 -18.23 -5.55 5.06
N LYS A 2 -18.06 -6.77 4.54
CA LYS A 2 -16.83 -7.54 4.80
C LYS A 2 -15.73 -6.92 3.93
N LYS A 3 -14.76 -6.23 4.56
CA LYS A 3 -13.59 -5.70 3.86
C LYS A 3 -12.71 -6.89 3.46
N LEU A 4 -12.82 -7.32 2.19
CA LEU A 4 -12.06 -8.43 1.63
C LEU A 4 -10.77 -7.98 0.92
N HIS A 5 -10.54 -6.67 0.82
CA HIS A 5 -9.46 -6.08 0.05
C HIS A 5 -8.46 -5.38 0.96
N VAL A 6 -7.18 -5.40 0.58
CA VAL A 6 -6.14 -4.52 1.11
C VAL A 6 -6.27 -3.18 0.40
N HIS A 7 -6.28 -2.09 1.17
CA HIS A 7 -6.43 -0.73 0.67
C HIS A 7 -5.07 -0.02 0.64
N PHE A 8 -4.76 0.60 -0.50
CA PHE A 8 -3.61 1.45 -0.69
C PHE A 8 -4.07 2.89 -0.95
N SER A 9 -3.35 3.84 -0.35
CA SER A 9 -3.48 5.25 -0.71
C SER A 9 -2.77 5.52 -2.03
N SER A 10 -3.34 6.38 -2.87
CA SER A 10 -2.69 6.84 -4.11
C SER A 10 -1.68 7.98 -3.90
N GLY A 11 -1.53 8.47 -2.66
CA GLY A 11 -0.62 9.56 -2.30
C GLY A 11 -0.35 9.62 -0.79
N LEU A 12 0.43 10.62 -0.36
CA LEU A 12 0.74 10.88 1.05
C LEU A 12 -0.23 11.88 1.68
N LEU A 13 -0.34 11.87 3.01
CA LEU A 13 -1.15 12.84 3.77
C LEU A 13 -0.79 14.30 3.48
N THR A 14 0.48 14.56 3.13
CA THR A 14 0.98 15.90 2.79
C THR A 14 0.53 16.41 1.43
N ASP A 15 0.04 15.54 0.55
CA ASP A 15 -0.25 15.89 -0.83
C ASP A 15 -1.61 16.60 -0.98
N GLY A 16 -2.36 16.80 0.11
CA GLY A 16 -3.66 17.49 0.12
C GLY A 16 -4.79 16.75 -0.59
N GLU A 17 -4.47 15.75 -1.42
CA GLU A 17 -5.39 14.94 -2.23
C GLU A 17 -5.88 13.66 -1.51
N VAL A 18 -5.25 13.26 -0.40
CA VAL A 18 -5.60 12.03 0.32
C VAL A 18 -6.71 12.30 1.33
N ILE A 19 -7.95 12.18 0.88
CA ILE A 19 -9.16 12.29 1.71
C ILE A 19 -9.42 10.99 2.49
N SER A 20 -8.95 9.85 1.98
CA SER A 20 -9.18 8.52 2.57
C SER A 20 -8.03 7.55 2.29
N GLY A 21 -7.69 6.69 3.24
CA GLY A 21 -6.70 5.61 3.06
C GLY A 21 -5.51 5.64 4.03
N MET A 22 -5.24 6.78 4.68
CA MET A 22 -4.15 6.93 5.64
C MET A 22 -4.69 7.48 6.96
N GLY A 23 -4.52 6.73 8.05
CA GLY A 23 -4.97 7.13 9.38
C GLY A 23 -4.08 8.23 9.97
N ARG A 24 -4.61 9.00 10.93
CA ARG A 24 -3.85 10.07 11.60
C ARG A 24 -2.68 9.55 12.43
N ASP A 25 -2.77 8.31 12.90
CA ASP A 25 -1.78 7.67 13.78
C ASP A 25 -0.85 6.69 13.01
N VAL A 26 -0.67 6.90 11.70
CA VAL A 26 0.29 6.11 10.92
C VAL A 26 1.72 6.39 11.38
N THR A 27 2.48 5.33 11.60
CA THR A 27 3.91 5.39 11.99
C THR A 27 4.83 4.70 10.97
N VAL A 28 4.25 3.96 10.01
CA VAL A 28 4.98 3.21 8.99
C VAL A 28 4.26 3.34 7.65
N LEU A 29 5.03 3.55 6.60
CA LEU A 29 4.61 3.53 5.21
C LEU A 29 5.23 2.32 4.50
N ILE A 30 4.38 1.53 3.86
CA ILE A 30 4.80 0.42 3.01
C ILE A 30 4.40 0.79 1.58
N TYR A 31 5.39 0.86 0.70
CA TYR A 31 5.19 1.22 -0.69
C TYR A 31 5.11 -0.06 -1.52
N LEU A 32 4.08 -0.15 -2.36
CA LEU A 32 3.87 -1.27 -3.26
C LEU A 32 4.64 -1.06 -4.56
N ASP A 33 5.50 -2.01 -4.93
CA ASP A 33 6.02 -2.10 -6.29
C ASP A 33 4.89 -2.60 -7.21
N VAL A 34 4.19 -1.64 -7.82
CA VAL A 34 3.04 -1.92 -8.69
C VAL A 34 3.44 -2.77 -9.89
N ARG A 35 4.63 -2.53 -10.47
CA ARG A 35 5.10 -3.30 -11.62
C ARG A 35 5.25 -4.77 -11.24
N LYS A 36 5.98 -5.04 -10.15
CA LYS A 36 6.23 -6.39 -9.67
C LYS A 36 4.94 -7.09 -9.22
N ALA A 37 4.04 -6.37 -8.55
CA ALA A 37 2.74 -6.90 -8.17
C ALA A 37 1.93 -7.38 -9.40
N LEU A 38 1.89 -6.57 -10.47
CA LEU A 38 1.19 -6.93 -11.71
C LEU A 38 1.87 -8.08 -12.45
N GLU A 39 3.21 -8.11 -12.51
CA GLU A 39 3.98 -9.21 -13.11
C GLU A 39 3.74 -10.55 -12.41
N GLU A 40 3.55 -10.54 -11.09
CA GLU A 40 3.19 -11.71 -10.27
C GLU A 40 1.70 -12.08 -10.38
N GLY A 41 0.90 -11.33 -11.15
CA GLY A 41 -0.52 -11.60 -11.38
C GLY A 41 -1.46 -11.03 -10.32
N MET A 42 -0.99 -10.13 -9.46
CA MET A 42 -1.85 -9.46 -8.48
C MET A 42 -2.81 -8.50 -9.20
N LYS A 43 -4.10 -8.57 -8.86
CA LYS A 43 -5.11 -7.66 -9.42
C LYS A 43 -5.20 -6.39 -8.59
N LEU A 44 -5.00 -5.25 -9.25
CA LEU A 44 -5.17 -3.93 -8.67
C LEU A 44 -6.40 -3.25 -9.26
N TYR A 45 -7.20 -2.63 -8.40
CA TYR A 45 -8.40 -1.89 -8.77
C TYR A 45 -8.28 -0.46 -8.26
N ILE A 46 -8.89 0.48 -8.98
CA ILE A 46 -9.02 1.86 -8.52
C ILE A 46 -10.50 2.11 -8.28
N SER A 47 -10.84 2.53 -7.06
CA SER A 47 -12.20 2.95 -6.71
C SER A 47 -12.51 4.36 -7.21
N ASP A 48 -13.78 4.74 -7.22
CA ASP A 48 -14.23 6.09 -7.58
C ASP A 48 -13.55 7.20 -6.75
N ASN A 49 -13.19 6.89 -5.50
CA ASN A 49 -12.47 7.80 -4.60
C ASN A 49 -10.94 7.74 -4.76
N LYS A 50 -10.44 7.22 -5.88
CA LYS A 50 -9.01 7.03 -6.18
C LYS A 50 -8.24 6.12 -5.22
N VAL A 51 -8.90 5.43 -4.28
CA VAL A 51 -8.26 4.42 -3.43
C VAL A 51 -7.92 3.20 -4.28
N ILE A 52 -6.70 2.70 -4.14
CA ILE A 52 -6.22 1.49 -4.81
C ILE A 52 -6.58 0.29 -3.93
N LEU A 53 -7.08 -0.79 -4.53
CA LEU A 53 -7.55 -1.99 -3.85
C LEU A 53 -6.91 -3.23 -4.47
N THR A 54 -6.67 -4.24 -3.65
CA THR A 54 -6.28 -5.58 -4.10
C THR A 54 -6.87 -6.63 -3.19
N GLU A 55 -7.22 -7.79 -3.75
CA GLU A 55 -7.52 -8.99 -2.95
C GLU A 55 -6.24 -9.63 -2.38
N GLY A 56 -5.06 -9.22 -2.87
CA GLY A 56 -3.80 -9.90 -2.62
C GLY A 56 -3.79 -11.31 -3.22
N PHE A 57 -2.85 -12.12 -2.76
CA PHE A 57 -2.87 -13.56 -2.94
C PHE A 57 -3.38 -14.17 -1.63
N ASP A 58 -4.55 -14.81 -1.69
CA ASP A 58 -5.24 -15.36 -0.52
C ASP A 58 -5.42 -14.33 0.63
N GLY A 59 -5.69 -13.07 0.27
CA GLY A 59 -5.86 -11.98 1.24
C GLY A 59 -4.57 -11.28 1.67
N VAL A 60 -3.42 -11.64 1.11
CA VAL A 60 -2.10 -11.15 1.54
C VAL A 60 -1.37 -10.47 0.39
N VAL A 61 -0.74 -9.32 0.68
CA VAL A 61 0.26 -8.70 -0.21
C VAL A 61 1.64 -9.19 0.23
N PRO A 62 2.35 -10.01 -0.57
CA PRO A 62 3.64 -10.55 -0.19
C PRO A 62 4.70 -9.44 -0.06
N VAL A 63 5.64 -9.63 0.88
CA VAL A 63 6.78 -8.71 1.09
C VAL A 63 7.60 -8.52 -0.19
N LYS A 64 7.69 -9.54 -1.06
CA LYS A 64 8.37 -9.41 -2.35
C LYS A 64 7.78 -8.32 -3.24
N CYS A 65 6.52 -7.92 -3.04
CA CYS A 65 5.88 -6.84 -3.78
C CYS A 65 6.12 -5.46 -3.13
N PHE A 66 6.90 -5.36 -2.06
CA PHE A 66 7.22 -4.08 -1.44
C PHE A 66 8.41 -3.44 -2.15
N GLU A 67 8.25 -2.16 -2.50
CA GLU A 67 9.32 -1.34 -3.06
C GLU A 67 10.22 -0.83 -1.93
N LYS A 68 9.62 -0.30 -0.86
CA LYS A 68 10.33 0.18 0.33
C LYS A 68 9.40 0.24 1.55
N ILE A 69 10.01 0.31 2.73
CA ILE A 69 9.33 0.57 3.99
C ILE A 69 10.03 1.75 4.67
N GLU A 70 9.25 2.70 5.16
CA GLU A 70 9.75 3.89 5.85
C GLU A 70 8.95 4.14 7.13
N SER A 71 9.61 4.70 8.12
CA SER A 71 8.94 5.29 9.28
C SER A 71 8.29 6.62 8.92
N TRP A 72 7.24 6.98 9.64
CA TRP A 72 6.52 8.25 9.48
C TRP A 72 6.42 8.96 10.83
N PRO A 73 6.64 10.29 10.90
CA PRO A 73 6.88 11.22 9.78
C PRO A 73 8.35 11.47 9.46
N ASP A 74 9.30 10.78 10.08
CA ASP A 74 10.74 11.05 9.95
C ASP A 74 11.39 10.39 8.72
N SER A 75 10.64 9.59 7.96
CA SER A 75 11.05 8.99 6.67
C SER A 75 12.34 8.17 6.77
N LYS A 76 12.64 7.56 7.93
CA LYS A 76 13.81 6.68 8.02
C LYS A 76 13.49 5.33 7.38
N PRO A 77 14.39 4.80 6.53
CA PRO A 77 14.19 3.51 5.90
C PRO A 77 14.14 2.39 6.96
N ILE A 78 13.19 1.48 6.82
CA ILE A 78 13.06 0.28 7.64
C ILE A 78 13.51 -0.91 6.78
N PRO A 79 14.60 -1.62 7.14
CA PRO A 79 15.06 -2.77 6.39
C PRO A 79 14.03 -3.90 6.37
N PHE A 80 13.91 -4.58 5.24
CA PHE A 80 13.11 -5.79 5.08
C PHE A 80 13.84 -6.77 4.17
N SER A 81 13.59 -8.06 4.35
CA SER A 81 14.12 -9.12 3.48
C SER A 81 13.00 -9.69 2.62
N ASN A 82 13.29 -9.85 1.33
CA ASN A 82 12.48 -10.70 0.45
C ASN A 82 12.80 -12.15 0.81
N VAL A 83 12.05 -12.69 1.78
CA VAL A 83 12.11 -14.12 2.13
C VAL A 83 11.54 -14.95 0.98
#